data_AF-A0A9X9WQH8-F1
#
_entry.id   AF-A0A9X9WQH8-F1
#
_cell.length_a   1.000
_cell.length_b   1.000
_cell.length_c   1.000
_cell.angle_alpha   90.00
_cell.angle_beta   90.00
_cell.angle_gamma   90.00
#
_symmetry.space_group_name_H-M   'P 1'
#
loop_
_entity.id
_entity.type
_entity.pdbx_description
1 polymer ?
#
loop_
_entity_poly.entity_id
_entity_poly.type
_entity_poly.pdbx_seq_one_letter_code
_entity_poly.pdbx_strand_id
1 'polypeptide(L)'
;GLDPAATARVAAWLAAVARRVQPDYDRIPPAGAMAHSSLNNHATWAGFAVAAAGAAAGDRALLDWGVARLALTLDQIDAAGALPQERARGRMALHYHLFALQALAPLLRLAEANGHVLSRQQDAALARLVALVAASIADPGRMGALAGVPQGHLTEDPRFDETTRYARDAHGLEVLQGRRADPALEPLLAPRRPFRQSWMGGDVTLLWGPRQPPSAR
;
A
#
# COMPACT_ATOMS: atom_id res chain seq x y z
N GLY A 1 29.53 7.96 -11.94
CA GLY A 1 28.53 6.89 -11.68
C GLY A 1 28.72 6.37 -10.27
N LEU A 2 27.83 5.49 -9.80
CA LEU A 2 28.00 4.80 -8.51
C LEU A 2 29.11 3.73 -8.62
N ASP A 3 29.76 3.38 -7.49
CA ASP A 3 30.75 2.29 -7.42
C ASP A 3 30.07 0.93 -7.72
N PRO A 4 30.47 0.22 -8.79
CA PRO A 4 29.87 -1.07 -9.14
C PRO A 4 30.06 -2.14 -8.05
N ALA A 5 31.20 -2.13 -7.35
CA ALA A 5 31.48 -3.12 -6.32
C ALA A 5 30.61 -2.89 -5.08
N ALA A 6 30.46 -1.62 -4.65
CA ALA A 6 29.50 -1.28 -3.60
C ALA A 6 28.06 -1.61 -3.99
N THR A 7 27.66 -1.30 -5.21
CA THR A 7 26.30 -1.58 -5.72
C THR A 7 26.01 -3.08 -5.67
N ALA A 8 26.92 -3.92 -6.16
CA ALA A 8 26.76 -5.38 -6.13
C ALA A 8 26.70 -5.94 -4.69
N ARG A 9 27.52 -5.42 -3.76
CA ARG A 9 27.48 -5.84 -2.35
C ARG A 9 26.14 -5.52 -1.69
N VAL A 10 25.62 -4.32 -1.91
CA VAL A 10 24.32 -3.90 -1.34
C VAL A 10 23.18 -4.72 -1.94
N ALA A 11 23.17 -4.93 -3.25
CA ALA A 11 22.18 -5.77 -3.94
C ALA A 11 22.16 -7.21 -3.39
N ALA A 12 23.35 -7.82 -3.22
CA ALA A 12 23.47 -9.16 -2.66
C ALA A 12 22.96 -9.24 -1.21
N TRP A 13 23.25 -8.22 -0.40
CA TRP A 13 22.73 -8.13 0.97
C TRP A 13 21.20 -8.01 1.00
N LEU A 14 20.61 -7.14 0.17
CA LEU A 14 19.15 -6.98 0.07
C LEU A 14 18.47 -8.31 -0.32
N ALA A 15 19.00 -9.01 -1.32
CA ALA A 15 18.48 -10.32 -1.73
C ALA A 15 18.56 -11.36 -0.61
N ALA A 16 19.67 -11.39 0.14
CA ALA A 16 19.83 -12.31 1.27
C ALA A 16 18.84 -12.03 2.41
N VAL A 17 18.58 -10.76 2.72
CA VAL A 17 17.55 -10.37 3.70
C VAL A 17 16.16 -10.75 3.20
N ALA A 18 15.82 -10.44 1.95
CA ALA A 18 14.52 -10.76 1.36
C ALA A 18 14.19 -12.26 1.42
N ARG A 19 15.15 -13.14 1.11
CA ARG A 19 14.97 -14.60 1.23
C ARG A 19 14.65 -15.06 2.66
N ARG A 20 15.16 -14.35 3.67
CA ARG A 20 14.87 -14.66 5.09
C ARG A 20 13.50 -14.17 5.55
N VAL A 21 12.90 -13.22 4.83
CA VAL A 21 11.55 -12.72 5.13
C VAL A 21 10.48 -13.72 4.65
N GLN A 22 10.68 -14.35 3.49
CA GLN A 22 9.65 -15.17 2.83
C GLN A 22 9.01 -16.27 3.71
N PRO A 23 9.78 -17.07 4.50
CA PRO A 23 9.22 -18.20 5.24
C PRO A 23 8.11 -17.83 6.22
N ASP A 24 8.15 -16.62 6.81
CA ASP A 24 7.14 -16.13 7.75
C ASP A 24 5.77 -15.87 7.08
N TYR A 25 5.76 -15.76 5.75
CA TYR A 25 4.60 -15.40 4.93
C TYR A 25 4.20 -16.48 3.90
N ASP A 26 4.96 -17.57 3.79
CA ASP A 26 4.69 -18.65 2.84
C ASP A 26 3.44 -19.46 3.21
N ARG A 27 3.16 -19.59 4.51
CA ARG A 27 1.96 -20.29 4.98
C ARG A 27 0.74 -19.41 4.77
N ILE A 28 -0.10 -19.76 3.80
CA ILE A 28 -1.42 -19.17 3.58
C ILE A 28 -2.45 -20.01 4.36
N PRO A 29 -3.06 -19.48 5.43
CA PRO A 29 -4.13 -20.16 6.15
C PRO A 29 -5.35 -20.41 5.23
N PRO A 30 -6.18 -21.41 5.55
CA PRO A 30 -7.45 -21.61 4.85
C PRO A 30 -8.33 -20.35 4.91
N ALA A 31 -9.22 -20.21 3.92
CA ALA A 31 -10.21 -19.14 3.92
C ALA A 31 -11.04 -19.16 5.23
N GLY A 32 -11.19 -17.99 5.86
CA GLY A 32 -11.92 -17.84 7.13
C GLY A 32 -11.10 -18.12 8.39
N ALA A 33 -9.79 -18.38 8.28
CA ALA A 33 -8.91 -18.43 9.45
C ALA A 33 -8.84 -17.06 10.16
N MET A 34 -8.57 -17.10 11.47
CA MET A 34 -8.35 -15.90 12.28
C MET A 34 -7.23 -15.02 11.72
N ALA A 35 -7.20 -13.75 12.14
CA ALA A 35 -6.19 -12.79 11.71
C ALA A 35 -4.77 -13.35 11.80
N HIS A 36 -4.12 -13.38 10.64
CA HIS A 36 -2.80 -13.96 10.47
C HIS A 36 -1.92 -13.00 9.67
N SER A 37 -0.66 -12.85 10.09
CA SER A 37 0.31 -11.94 9.46
C SER A 37 0.51 -12.22 7.96
N SER A 38 0.31 -13.47 7.52
CA SER A 38 0.41 -13.86 6.11
C SER A 38 -0.81 -13.52 5.24
N LEU A 39 -1.88 -12.96 5.82
CA LEU A 39 -3.08 -12.53 5.08
C LEU A 39 -3.36 -11.03 5.22
N ASN A 40 -2.82 -10.37 6.25
CA ASN A 40 -3.09 -8.96 6.53
C ASN A 40 -2.02 -8.04 5.90
N ASN A 41 -2.04 -6.77 6.30
CA ASN A 41 -1.11 -5.74 5.84
C ASN A 41 0.37 -6.15 5.94
N HIS A 42 0.77 -6.99 6.89
CA HIS A 42 2.15 -7.48 6.99
C HIS A 42 2.58 -8.27 5.75
N ALA A 43 1.71 -9.13 5.21
CA ALA A 43 1.98 -9.87 3.98
C ALA A 43 2.16 -8.94 2.78
N THR A 44 1.35 -7.87 2.72
CA THR A 44 1.48 -6.84 1.67
C THR A 44 2.79 -6.09 1.80
N TRP A 45 3.19 -5.70 3.02
CA TRP A 45 4.48 -5.06 3.29
C TRP A 45 5.67 -5.97 2.98
N ALA A 46 5.60 -7.25 3.37
CA ALA A 46 6.61 -8.25 3.03
C ALA A 46 6.71 -8.42 1.51
N GLY A 47 5.57 -8.49 0.81
CA GLY A 47 5.51 -8.56 -0.64
C GLY A 47 6.18 -7.37 -1.31
N PHE A 48 5.87 -6.15 -0.86
CA PHE A 48 6.50 -4.93 -1.35
C PHE A 48 8.02 -4.93 -1.11
N ALA A 49 8.47 -5.22 0.11
CA ALA A 49 9.88 -5.21 0.47
C ALA A 49 10.68 -6.28 -0.32
N VAL A 50 10.16 -7.50 -0.43
CA VAL A 50 10.80 -8.60 -1.17
C VAL A 50 10.82 -8.31 -2.67
N ALA A 51 9.73 -7.78 -3.24
CA ALA A 51 9.70 -7.41 -4.65
C ALA A 51 10.71 -6.29 -4.97
N ALA A 52 10.77 -5.25 -4.13
CA ALA A 52 11.72 -4.15 -4.31
C ALA A 52 13.18 -4.63 -4.20
N ALA A 53 13.49 -5.51 -3.25
CA ALA A 53 14.80 -6.12 -3.12
C ALA A 53 15.15 -7.00 -4.34
N GLY A 54 14.19 -7.79 -4.84
CA GLY A 54 14.36 -8.59 -6.05
C GLY A 54 14.65 -7.73 -7.28
N ALA A 55 13.90 -6.65 -7.48
CA ALA A 55 14.14 -5.70 -8.56
C ALA A 55 15.52 -5.03 -8.46
N ALA A 56 15.93 -4.59 -7.25
CA ALA A 56 17.23 -3.98 -7.03
C ALA A 56 18.40 -4.96 -7.24
N ALA A 57 18.18 -6.25 -6.96
CA ALA A 57 19.20 -7.29 -7.10
C ALA A 57 19.19 -8.00 -8.46
N GLY A 58 18.22 -7.71 -9.34
CA GLY A 58 18.01 -8.48 -10.57
C GLY A 58 17.58 -9.94 -10.32
N ASP A 59 16.98 -10.22 -9.16
CA ASP A 59 16.49 -11.55 -8.78
C ASP A 59 15.00 -11.66 -9.11
N ARG A 60 14.70 -12.31 -10.24
CA ARG A 60 13.33 -12.47 -10.73
C ARG A 60 12.45 -13.30 -9.80
N ALA A 61 13.02 -14.30 -9.12
CA ALA A 61 12.25 -15.16 -8.23
C ALA A 61 11.76 -14.40 -6.99
N LEU A 62 12.59 -13.51 -6.43
CA LEU A 62 12.18 -12.61 -5.36
C LEU A 62 11.12 -11.61 -5.82
N LEU A 63 11.30 -11.02 -7.01
CA LEU A 63 10.31 -10.13 -7.60
C LEU A 63 8.95 -10.82 -7.74
N ASP A 64 8.90 -11.99 -8.38
CA ASP A 64 7.67 -12.73 -8.64
C ASP A 64 7.00 -13.20 -7.34
N TRP A 65 7.78 -13.62 -6.32
CA TRP A 65 7.22 -13.97 -5.01
C TRP A 65 6.52 -12.78 -4.36
N GLY A 66 7.16 -11.61 -4.40
CA GLY A 66 6.58 -10.39 -3.82
C GLY A 66 5.33 -9.94 -4.58
N VAL A 67 5.35 -10.01 -5.91
CA VAL A 67 4.18 -9.74 -6.77
C VAL A 67 3.05 -10.75 -6.50
N ALA A 68 3.33 -12.00 -6.16
CA ALA A 68 2.28 -12.94 -5.78
C ALA A 68 1.49 -12.49 -4.52
N ARG A 69 2.10 -11.69 -3.63
CA ARG A 69 1.38 -11.10 -2.48
C ARG A 69 0.39 -10.01 -2.91
N LEU A 70 0.66 -9.29 -4.01
CA LEU A 70 -0.26 -8.31 -4.59
C LEU A 70 -1.62 -8.95 -4.91
N ALA A 71 -1.59 -10.07 -5.64
CA ALA A 71 -2.80 -10.79 -6.02
C ALA A 71 -3.58 -11.25 -4.79
N LEU A 72 -2.91 -11.85 -3.81
CA LEU A 72 -3.57 -12.30 -2.58
C LEU A 72 -4.22 -11.18 -1.78
N THR A 73 -3.61 -9.99 -1.74
CA THR A 73 -4.23 -8.84 -1.07
C THR A 73 -5.43 -8.31 -1.86
N LEU A 74 -5.31 -8.22 -3.18
CA LEU A 74 -6.41 -7.74 -4.04
C LEU A 74 -7.62 -8.69 -4.02
N ASP A 75 -7.36 -10.00 -4.01
CA ASP A 75 -8.41 -11.03 -4.03
C ASP A 75 -9.16 -11.13 -2.68
N GLN A 76 -8.59 -10.58 -1.60
CA GLN A 76 -9.25 -10.48 -0.29
C GLN A 76 -10.21 -9.28 -0.18
N ILE A 77 -10.13 -8.30 -1.08
CA ILE A 77 -10.99 -7.11 -1.02
C ILE A 77 -12.45 -7.51 -1.30
N ASP A 78 -13.28 -7.34 -0.29
CA ASP A 78 -14.67 -7.79 -0.35
C ASP A 78 -15.56 -6.87 -1.20
N ALA A 79 -16.86 -7.19 -1.26
CA ALA A 79 -17.84 -6.42 -2.01
C ALA A 79 -18.06 -4.99 -1.46
N ALA A 80 -17.77 -4.75 -0.18
CA ALA A 80 -17.80 -3.42 0.42
C ALA A 80 -16.50 -2.64 0.20
N GLY A 81 -15.48 -3.25 -0.43
CA GLY A 81 -14.16 -2.66 -0.62
C GLY A 81 -13.25 -2.80 0.60
N ALA A 82 -13.66 -3.55 1.62
CA ALA A 82 -12.88 -3.73 2.82
C ALA A 82 -11.91 -4.91 2.71
N LEU A 83 -10.78 -4.80 3.39
CA LEU A 83 -9.91 -5.93 3.69
C LEU A 83 -10.40 -6.58 4.99
N PRO A 84 -10.85 -7.85 4.98
CA PRO A 84 -11.46 -8.48 6.15
C PRO A 84 -10.58 -8.44 7.40
N GLN A 85 -9.28 -8.63 7.23
CA GLN A 85 -8.31 -8.62 8.33
C GLN A 85 -8.11 -7.23 8.93
N GLU A 86 -8.16 -6.19 8.10
CA GLU A 86 -8.03 -4.81 8.57
C GLU A 86 -9.34 -4.32 9.19
N ARG A 87 -10.50 -4.74 8.65
CA ARG A 87 -11.81 -4.48 9.25
C ARG A 87 -11.91 -5.09 10.65
N ALA A 88 -11.37 -6.29 10.85
CA ALA A 88 -11.35 -6.98 12.14
C ALA A 88 -10.55 -6.23 13.23
N ARG A 89 -9.83 -5.15 12.90
CA ARG A 89 -9.12 -4.29 13.85
C ARG A 89 -10.03 -3.29 14.58
N GLY A 90 -11.34 -3.33 14.32
CA GLY A 90 -12.35 -2.59 15.05
C GLY A 90 -12.12 -1.08 14.99
N ARG A 91 -11.82 -0.46 16.14
CA ARG A 91 -11.54 0.98 16.25
C ARG A 91 -10.40 1.42 15.33
N MET A 92 -9.47 0.51 14.99
CA MET A 92 -8.32 0.83 14.14
C MET A 92 -8.49 0.47 12.67
N ALA A 93 -9.69 0.07 12.23
CA ALA A 93 -9.89 -0.44 10.89
C ALA A 93 -9.47 0.55 9.79
N LEU A 94 -9.85 1.83 9.88
CA LEU A 94 -9.48 2.83 8.87
C LEU A 94 -7.97 3.01 8.78
N HIS A 95 -7.30 3.15 9.93
CA HIS A 95 -5.86 3.26 9.99
C HIS A 95 -5.18 2.06 9.28
N TYR A 96 -5.62 0.83 9.57
CA TYR A 96 -5.01 -0.36 8.97
C TYR A 96 -5.33 -0.53 7.48
N HIS A 97 -6.46 -0.05 6.97
CA HIS A 97 -6.71 0.00 5.52
C HIS A 97 -5.75 0.98 4.83
N LEU A 98 -5.54 2.16 5.40
CA LEU A 98 -4.58 3.13 4.88
C LEU A 98 -3.16 2.56 4.93
N PHE A 99 -2.80 1.92 6.04
CA PHE A 99 -1.50 1.29 6.23
C PHE A 99 -1.24 0.13 5.25
N ALA A 100 -2.25 -0.69 4.96
CA ALA A 100 -2.15 -1.73 3.92
C ALA A 100 -1.96 -1.10 2.53
N LEU A 101 -2.68 -0.02 2.24
CA LEU A 101 -2.60 0.67 0.96
C LEU A 101 -1.23 1.31 0.70
N GLN A 102 -0.52 1.72 1.75
CA GLN A 102 0.86 2.24 1.66
C GLN A 102 1.84 1.22 1.07
N ALA A 103 1.64 -0.08 1.28
CA ALA A 103 2.44 -1.14 0.66
C ALA A 103 1.84 -1.61 -0.67
N LEU A 104 0.51 -1.76 -0.73
CA LEU A 104 -0.19 -2.29 -1.89
C LEU A 104 0.05 -1.44 -3.14
N ALA A 105 -0.02 -0.11 -3.00
CA ALA A 105 0.09 0.81 -4.12
C ALA A 105 1.48 0.79 -4.78
N PRO A 106 2.62 0.96 -4.07
CA PRO A 106 3.93 0.87 -4.71
C PRO A 106 4.27 -0.54 -5.19
N LEU A 107 3.79 -1.60 -4.51
CA LEU A 107 3.92 -2.97 -5.02
C LEU A 107 3.20 -3.15 -6.37
N LEU A 108 2.01 -2.59 -6.52
CA LEU A 108 1.31 -2.57 -7.81
C LEU A 108 2.13 -1.84 -8.88
N ARG A 109 2.66 -0.65 -8.57
CA ARG A 109 3.50 0.10 -9.54
C ARG A 109 4.71 -0.69 -9.97
N LEU A 110 5.36 -1.39 -9.02
CA LEU A 110 6.51 -2.23 -9.29
C LEU A 110 6.13 -3.44 -10.16
N ALA A 111 4.99 -4.08 -9.88
CA ALA A 111 4.49 -5.19 -10.68
C ALA A 111 4.20 -4.77 -12.13
N GLU A 112 3.50 -3.64 -12.33
CA GLU A 112 3.18 -3.09 -13.65
C GLU A 112 4.44 -2.72 -14.45
N ALA A 113 5.43 -2.11 -13.79
CA ALA A 113 6.72 -1.80 -14.40
C ALA A 113 7.50 -3.06 -14.84
N ASN A 114 7.13 -4.23 -14.34
CA ASN A 114 7.74 -5.52 -14.68
C ASN A 114 6.81 -6.45 -15.49
N GLY A 115 5.78 -5.88 -16.13
CA GLY A 115 4.93 -6.57 -17.10
C GLY A 115 3.72 -7.30 -16.51
N HIS A 116 3.43 -7.12 -15.22
CA HIS A 116 2.21 -7.68 -14.62
C HIS A 116 1.03 -6.73 -14.85
N VAL A 117 -0.06 -7.26 -15.39
CA VAL A 117 -1.30 -6.51 -15.62
C VAL A 117 -2.39 -7.06 -14.70
N LEU A 118 -3.11 -6.17 -14.03
CA LEU A 118 -4.25 -6.57 -13.21
C LEU A 118 -5.38 -7.15 -14.06
N SER A 119 -6.05 -8.17 -13.54
CA SER A 119 -7.33 -8.58 -14.11
C SER A 119 -8.39 -7.50 -13.89
N ARG A 120 -9.46 -7.51 -14.70
CA ARG A 120 -10.61 -6.59 -14.51
C ARG A 120 -11.22 -6.70 -13.10
N GLN A 121 -11.25 -7.91 -12.54
CA GLN A 121 -11.76 -8.15 -11.20
C GLN A 121 -10.89 -7.47 -10.13
N GLN A 122 -9.56 -7.59 -10.27
CA GLN A 122 -8.60 -6.98 -9.36
C GLN A 122 -8.60 -5.45 -9.46
N ASP A 123 -8.69 -4.88 -10.67
CA ASP A 123 -8.85 -3.43 -10.85
C ASP A 123 -10.15 -2.94 -10.21
N ALA A 124 -11.27 -3.66 -10.39
CA ALA A 124 -12.53 -3.31 -9.75
C ALA A 124 -12.47 -3.43 -8.21
N ALA A 125 -11.76 -4.42 -7.69
CA ALA A 125 -11.52 -4.58 -6.27
C ALA A 125 -10.70 -3.43 -5.69
N LEU A 126 -9.59 -3.06 -6.34
CA LEU A 126 -8.79 -1.90 -5.97
C LEU A 126 -9.62 -0.61 -5.99
N ALA A 127 -10.45 -0.41 -7.00
CA ALA A 127 -11.33 0.75 -7.09
C ALA A 127 -12.32 0.83 -5.91
N ARG A 128 -12.90 -0.29 -5.47
CA ARG A 128 -13.76 -0.33 -4.28
C ARG A 128 -12.99 0.04 -3.02
N LEU A 129 -11.78 -0.50 -2.84
CA LEU A 129 -10.92 -0.16 -1.70
C LEU A 129 -10.57 1.33 -1.68
N VAL A 130 -10.15 1.89 -2.81
CA VAL A 130 -9.84 3.33 -2.95
C VAL A 130 -11.05 4.19 -2.62
N ALA A 131 -12.22 3.86 -3.17
CA ALA A 131 -13.45 4.58 -2.88
C ALA A 131 -13.82 4.52 -1.40
N LEU A 132 -13.71 3.34 -0.78
CA LEU A 132 -13.98 3.16 0.65
C LEU A 132 -13.04 4.00 1.52
N VAL A 133 -11.73 3.95 1.29
CA VAL A 133 -10.78 4.69 2.14
C VAL A 133 -10.86 6.19 1.93
N ALA A 134 -11.02 6.67 0.69
CA ALA A 134 -11.16 8.10 0.41
C ALA A 134 -12.42 8.67 1.08
N ALA A 135 -13.53 7.94 0.96
CA ALA A 135 -14.78 8.23 1.65
C ALA A 135 -14.62 8.23 3.18
N SER A 136 -13.90 7.25 3.72
CA SER A 136 -13.71 7.09 5.17
C SER A 136 -12.72 8.08 5.77
N ILE A 137 -11.79 8.62 4.98
CA ILE A 137 -10.96 9.76 5.40
C ILE A 137 -11.84 11.02 5.56
N ALA A 138 -12.76 11.25 4.63
CA ALA A 138 -13.68 12.40 4.70
C ALA A 138 -14.72 12.24 5.82
N ASP A 139 -15.20 11.02 6.03
CA ASP A 139 -16.19 10.65 7.05
C ASP A 139 -15.82 9.29 7.69
N PRO A 140 -15.09 9.30 8.83
CA PRO A 140 -14.68 8.08 9.53
C PRO A 140 -15.85 7.20 9.98
N GLY A 141 -17.07 7.75 10.06
CA GLY A 141 -18.29 7.01 10.35
C GLY A 141 -18.59 5.91 9.33
N ARG A 142 -18.13 6.04 8.08
CA ARG A 142 -18.31 5.02 7.04
C ARG A 142 -17.57 3.72 7.36
N MET A 143 -16.28 3.82 7.71
CA MET A 143 -15.53 2.67 8.19
C MET A 143 -16.05 2.22 9.56
N GLY A 144 -16.49 3.15 10.41
CA GLY A 144 -17.08 2.83 11.71
C GLY A 144 -18.32 1.95 11.60
N ALA A 145 -19.22 2.22 10.64
CA ALA A 145 -20.39 1.42 10.35
C ALA A 145 -20.01 0.01 9.86
N LEU A 146 -18.97 -0.11 9.03
CA LEU A 146 -18.46 -1.41 8.57
C LEU A 146 -17.76 -2.21 9.68
N ALA A 147 -17.03 -1.54 10.57
CA ALA A 147 -16.31 -2.16 11.67
C ALA A 147 -17.17 -2.37 12.93
N GLY A 148 -18.37 -1.79 12.98
CA GLY A 148 -19.29 -1.83 14.12
C GLY A 148 -18.88 -0.95 15.30
N VAL A 149 -17.85 -0.11 15.17
CA VAL A 149 -17.31 0.75 16.24
C VAL A 149 -16.74 2.07 15.70
N PRO A 150 -16.84 3.19 16.45
CA PRO A 150 -16.20 4.45 16.08
C PRO A 150 -14.70 4.31 15.84
N GLN A 151 -14.18 5.00 14.82
CA GLN A 151 -12.79 4.87 14.38
C GLN A 151 -11.84 5.77 15.17
N GLY A 152 -10.67 5.22 15.50
CA GLY A 152 -9.55 5.91 16.11
C GLY A 152 -8.29 5.81 15.25
N HIS A 153 -7.20 6.40 15.74
CA HIS A 153 -5.94 6.51 15.04
C HIS A 153 -4.77 6.17 15.95
N LEU A 154 -3.67 5.60 15.42
CA LEU A 154 -2.50 5.22 16.25
C LEU A 154 -1.81 6.44 16.85
N THR A 155 -1.81 7.53 16.09
CA THR A 155 -1.31 8.82 16.54
C THR A 155 -2.50 9.76 16.74
N GLU A 156 -2.88 9.97 17.99
CA GLU A 156 -3.76 11.07 18.36
C GLU A 156 -2.87 12.31 18.57
N ASP A 157 -2.66 13.10 17.51
CA ASP A 157 -1.95 14.38 17.60
C ASP A 157 -2.99 15.48 17.84
N PRO A 158 -2.91 16.22 18.96
CA PRO A 158 -3.93 17.20 19.34
C PRO A 158 -4.02 18.39 18.36
N ARG A 159 -3.08 18.54 17.42
CA ARG A 159 -3.12 19.58 16.38
C ARG A 159 -4.05 19.25 15.23
N PHE A 160 -4.53 18.01 15.12
CA PHE A 160 -5.32 17.56 13.97
C PHE A 160 -6.64 16.95 14.42
N ASP A 161 -7.71 17.28 13.69
CA ASP A 161 -9.00 16.63 13.84
C ASP A 161 -9.03 15.23 13.18
N GLU A 162 -10.21 14.60 13.17
CA GLU A 162 -10.37 13.25 12.63
C GLU A 162 -10.09 13.17 11.14
N THR A 163 -10.61 14.10 10.36
CA THR A 163 -10.45 14.10 8.92
C THR A 163 -9.00 14.37 8.53
N THR A 164 -8.34 15.30 9.23
CA THR A 164 -6.97 15.71 8.93
C THR A 164 -5.96 14.63 9.30
N ARG A 165 -6.13 13.93 10.44
CA ARG A 165 -5.19 12.86 10.84
C ARG A 165 -5.15 11.71 9.83
N TYR A 166 -6.31 11.21 9.36
CA TYR A 166 -6.33 10.10 8.39
C TYR A 166 -5.82 10.53 7.01
N ALA A 167 -6.11 11.76 6.58
CA ALA A 167 -5.66 12.27 5.29
C ALA A 167 -4.13 12.41 5.18
N ARG A 168 -3.41 12.46 6.31
CA ARG A 168 -1.94 12.44 6.33
C ARG A 168 -1.35 11.07 6.04
N ASP A 169 -2.11 10.00 6.24
CA ASP A 169 -1.70 8.61 6.00
C ASP A 169 -2.09 8.13 4.58
N ALA A 170 -2.54 9.05 3.72
CA ALA A 170 -3.00 8.80 2.36
C ALA A 170 -1.86 8.57 1.33
N HIS A 171 -0.64 8.21 1.76
CA HIS A 171 0.50 8.00 0.85
C HIS A 171 0.20 6.95 -0.23
N GLY A 172 -0.56 5.90 0.10
CA GLY A 172 -0.97 4.90 -0.89
C GLY A 172 -1.89 5.47 -1.97
N LEU A 173 -2.80 6.40 -1.62
CA LEU A 173 -3.65 7.09 -2.58
C LEU A 173 -2.83 8.02 -3.48
N GLU A 174 -1.80 8.67 -2.96
CA GLU A 174 -0.88 9.49 -3.76
C GLU A 174 -0.13 8.64 -4.82
N VAL A 175 0.34 7.45 -4.45
CA VAL A 175 0.97 6.51 -5.41
C VAL A 175 0.00 6.10 -6.52
N LEU A 176 -1.28 5.88 -6.17
CA LEU A 176 -2.32 5.53 -7.14
C LEU A 176 -2.72 6.72 -8.01
N GLN A 177 -2.72 7.94 -7.48
CA GLN A 177 -2.94 9.16 -8.25
C GLN A 177 -1.90 9.31 -9.38
N GLY A 178 -0.64 8.94 -9.13
CA GLY A 178 0.38 8.90 -10.16
C GLY A 178 0.36 7.66 -11.07
N ARG A 179 -0.42 6.62 -10.72
CA ARG A 179 -0.72 5.48 -11.62
C ARG A 179 -1.78 5.89 -12.65
N ARG A 180 -2.90 6.39 -12.13
CA ARG A 180 -4.07 6.83 -12.90
C ARG A 180 -4.73 7.96 -12.10
N ALA A 181 -4.64 9.17 -12.63
CA ALA A 181 -5.20 10.34 -11.96
C ALA A 181 -6.72 10.19 -11.78
N ASP A 182 -7.18 10.42 -10.55
CA ASP A 182 -8.58 10.54 -10.20
C ASP A 182 -8.85 11.96 -9.68
N PRO A 183 -9.60 12.79 -10.42
CA PRO A 183 -9.93 14.14 -9.98
C PRO A 183 -10.67 14.17 -8.63
N ALA A 184 -11.37 13.10 -8.24
CA ALA A 184 -12.08 13.03 -6.97
C ALA A 184 -11.13 12.95 -5.76
N LEU A 185 -9.91 12.45 -5.94
CA LEU A 185 -8.90 12.36 -4.88
C LEU A 185 -8.11 13.67 -4.71
N GLU A 186 -8.12 14.55 -5.71
CA GLU A 186 -7.25 15.73 -5.72
C GLU A 186 -7.53 16.71 -4.57
N PRO A 187 -8.78 17.05 -4.22
CA PRO A 187 -9.07 17.92 -3.06
C PRO A 187 -8.57 17.35 -1.74
N LEU A 188 -8.53 16.01 -1.64
CA LEU A 188 -8.01 15.32 -0.48
C LEU A 188 -6.48 15.40 -0.43
N LEU A 189 -5.80 15.09 -1.54
CA LEU A 189 -4.36 14.89 -1.60
C LEU A 189 -3.56 16.20 -1.74
N ALA A 190 -4.00 17.13 -2.60
CA ALA A 190 -3.22 18.31 -2.96
C ALA A 190 -2.80 19.16 -1.73
N PRO A 191 -3.67 19.44 -0.73
CA PRO A 191 -3.29 20.23 0.44
C PRO A 191 -2.30 19.53 1.38
N ARG A 192 -2.09 18.22 1.23
CA ARG A 192 -1.14 17.44 2.06
C ARG A 192 0.20 17.16 1.38
N ARG A 193 0.33 17.45 0.08
CA ARG A 193 1.59 17.24 -0.63
C ARG A 193 2.67 18.21 -0.10
N PRO A 194 3.94 17.77 -0.04
CA PRO A 194 4.42 16.44 -0.42
C PRO A 194 4.17 15.38 0.66
N PHE A 195 3.76 14.18 0.23
CA PHE A 195 3.72 13.00 1.08
C PHE A 195 5.12 12.42 1.25
N ARG A 196 5.50 12.09 2.48
CA ARG A 196 6.80 11.49 2.82
C ARG A 196 6.63 10.30 3.75
N GLN A 197 7.28 9.19 3.42
CA GLN A 197 7.30 7.96 4.21
C GLN A 197 8.60 7.19 3.92
N SER A 198 9.44 7.03 4.94
CA SER A 198 10.73 6.35 4.84
C SER A 198 10.60 4.90 4.37
N TRP A 199 9.54 4.20 4.81
CA TRP A 199 9.27 2.82 4.40
C TRP A 199 8.86 2.67 2.92
N MET A 200 8.55 3.79 2.24
CA MET A 200 8.18 3.85 0.83
C MET A 200 9.29 4.48 -0.05
N GLY A 201 10.50 4.63 0.50
CA GLY A 201 11.64 5.23 -0.21
C GLY A 201 11.82 6.74 0.00
N GLY A 202 11.08 7.35 0.93
CA GLY A 202 11.24 8.76 1.29
C GLY A 202 10.14 9.65 0.72
N ASP A 203 10.46 10.51 -0.25
CA ASP A 203 9.48 11.46 -0.82
C ASP A 203 8.53 10.74 -1.81
N VAL A 204 7.35 10.38 -1.31
CA VAL A 204 6.36 9.58 -2.04
C VAL A 204 5.77 10.37 -3.20
N THR A 205 5.47 11.65 -2.97
CA THR A 205 4.95 12.54 -4.03
C THR A 205 5.97 12.65 -5.17
N LEU A 206 7.25 12.83 -4.85
CA LEU A 206 8.31 12.88 -5.87
C LEU A 206 8.46 11.57 -6.65
N LEU A 207 8.50 10.43 -5.95
CA LEU A 207 8.79 9.14 -6.56
C LEU A 207 7.60 8.58 -7.36
N TRP A 208 6.38 8.80 -6.86
CA TRP A 208 5.20 8.04 -7.29
C TRP A 208 3.99 8.88 -7.66
N GLY A 209 3.95 10.14 -7.24
CA GLY A 209 2.81 11.04 -7.42
C GLY A 209 2.55 11.42 -8.88
N PRO A 210 1.46 12.13 -9.17
CA PRO A 210 1.17 12.62 -10.50
C PRO A 210 2.30 13.53 -10.98
N ARG A 211 2.84 13.27 -12.19
CA ARG A 211 3.80 14.18 -12.80
C ARG A 211 3.09 15.50 -13.06
N GLN A 212 3.59 16.60 -12.50
CA GLN A 212 3.13 17.92 -12.91
C GLN A 212 3.35 18.05 -14.42
N PRO A 213 2.38 18.57 -15.19
CA PRO A 213 2.67 18.96 -16.55
C PRO A 213 3.85 19.95 -16.52
N PRO A 214 4.78 19.88 -17.49
CA PRO A 214 5.87 20.85 -17.54
C PRO A 214 5.27 22.25 -17.48
N SER A 215 5.74 23.05 -16.52
CA SER A 215 5.35 24.45 -16.41
C SER A 215 5.57 25.11 -17.76
N ALA A 216 4.49 25.63 -18.37
CA ALA A 216 4.59 26.46 -19.55
C ALA A 216 5.52 27.63 -19.19
N ARG A 217 6.72 27.63 -19.78
CA ARG A 217 7.63 28.78 -19.75
C ARG A 217 7.22 29.76 -20.81
#